data_AF-A0A9D7BA65-F1
#
_entry.id   AF-A0A9D7BA65-F1
#
_cell.length_a   1.000
_cell.length_b   1.000
_cell.length_c   1.000
_cell.angle_alpha   90.00
_cell.angle_beta   90.00
_cell.angle_gamma   90.00
#
_symmetry.space_group_name_H-M   'P 1'
#
loop_
_entity.id
_entity.type
_entity.pdbx_description
1 polymer ?
#
loop_
_entity_poly.entity_id
_entity_poly.type
_entity_poly.pdbx_seq_one_letter_code
_entity_poly.pdbx_strand_id
1 'polypeptide(L)'
;MNYEVFDGGDAMYLSWLAAHPHAFVLNTYRTKGSAFAKVHRATCSHISSTVGIPEGGFTTRADIKVGANAVEDFVDFLVTYKTIDGGGIAPCKSCRATTEVIPWHRPGTLSRKPWTREELLVLLTLYEKIPFGKFDQSNPVLIEVAACMLRTPGSVAMKLSNLASLDASLAARGIKGLTGASALDRQIWEEYHRQHEELAPQGEALLSDLLTGDADAIIEVTTDAIDVLRPPVGPTEMMVSAKARRGQSFFRQAVLNAYGSRCAVTGLSIRDLLVASHIIPWNAAEEHRLDPQNGIALNALHDKAFDRGLITFDTELRLVCSKALRDHFADATVSQHFKTYEGKPLAIPAEAAGPKAEYLEWHRNKYGFKT
;
A
#
# COMPACT_ATOMS: atom_id res chain seq x y z
N MET A 1 -24.57 2.10 13.11
CA MET A 1 -24.88 2.46 11.71
C MET A 1 -25.34 3.90 11.72
N ASN A 2 -24.73 4.76 10.90
CA ASN A 2 -25.03 6.20 10.87
C ASN A 2 -26.15 6.54 9.87
N TYR A 3 -26.97 5.55 9.50
CA TYR A 3 -28.06 5.68 8.55
C TYR A 3 -29.33 4.97 9.04
N GLU A 4 -30.48 5.40 8.53
CA GLU A 4 -31.80 4.83 8.81
C GLU A 4 -32.50 4.43 7.51
N VAL A 5 -33.08 3.23 7.45
CA VAL A 5 -33.75 2.70 6.24
C VAL A 5 -35.25 2.80 6.41
N PHE A 6 -35.93 3.45 5.47
CA PHE A 6 -37.37 3.56 5.40
C PHE A 6 -37.90 2.68 4.28
N ASP A 7 -38.50 1.58 4.70
CA ASP A 7 -39.06 0.55 3.83
C ASP A 7 -40.48 0.22 4.34
N GLY A 8 -41.50 0.80 3.69
CA GLY A 8 -42.90 0.44 3.97
C GLY A 8 -43.71 1.40 4.84
N GLY A 9 -43.29 2.66 5.04
CA GLY A 9 -44.03 3.62 5.86
C GLY A 9 -43.64 5.09 5.64
N ASP A 10 -44.48 5.82 4.88
CA ASP A 10 -44.23 7.24 4.55
C ASP A 10 -44.30 8.14 5.80
N ALA A 11 -45.12 7.80 6.80
CA ALA A 11 -45.28 8.61 8.01
C ALA A 11 -43.97 8.73 8.82
N MET A 12 -43.24 7.61 8.98
CA MET A 12 -41.95 7.60 9.68
C MET A 12 -40.89 8.38 8.90
N TYR A 13 -40.85 8.16 7.59
CA TYR A 13 -39.93 8.88 6.70
C TYR A 13 -40.18 10.39 6.70
N LEU A 14 -41.43 10.84 6.61
CA LEU A 14 -41.77 12.26 6.63
C LEU A 14 -41.49 12.90 8.00
N SER A 15 -41.74 12.18 9.09
CA SER A 15 -41.37 12.62 10.44
C SER A 15 -39.85 12.79 10.58
N TRP A 16 -39.09 11.82 10.06
CA TRP A 16 -37.63 11.88 10.04
C TRP A 16 -37.12 13.08 9.24
N LEU A 17 -37.67 13.34 8.05
CA LEU A 17 -37.31 14.50 7.24
C LEU A 17 -37.53 15.83 7.98
N ALA A 18 -38.65 15.95 8.72
CA ALA A 18 -38.96 17.14 9.49
C ALA A 18 -37.97 17.36 10.66
N ALA A 19 -37.51 16.27 11.28
CA ALA A 19 -36.52 16.32 12.36
C ALA A 19 -35.08 16.57 11.87
N HIS A 20 -34.78 16.28 10.59
CA HIS A 20 -33.42 16.34 10.04
C HIS A 20 -33.31 17.24 8.79
N PRO A 21 -33.59 18.56 8.89
CA PRO A 21 -33.66 19.45 7.72
C PRO A 21 -32.33 19.63 6.98
N HIS A 22 -31.19 19.34 7.63
CA HIS A 22 -29.85 19.46 7.04
C HIS A 22 -29.29 18.14 6.51
N ALA A 23 -30.00 17.02 6.72
CA ALA A 23 -29.54 15.69 6.36
C ALA A 23 -29.75 15.35 4.88
N PHE A 24 -29.34 14.14 4.52
CA PHE A 24 -29.42 13.58 3.18
C PHE A 24 -30.31 12.35 3.13
N VAL A 25 -30.87 12.09 1.96
CA VAL A 25 -31.66 10.89 1.67
C VAL A 25 -31.16 10.25 0.38
N LEU A 26 -30.76 8.99 0.47
CA LEU A 26 -30.49 8.12 -0.67
C LEU A 26 -31.79 7.43 -1.10
N ASN A 27 -32.12 7.56 -2.38
CA ASN A 27 -33.20 6.83 -3.05
C ASN A 27 -32.60 5.72 -3.92
N THR A 28 -33.02 4.47 -3.71
CA THR A 28 -32.54 3.31 -4.48
C THR A 28 -33.65 2.28 -4.64
N TYR A 29 -33.57 1.40 -5.63
CA TYR A 29 -34.54 0.29 -5.74
C TYR A 29 -34.37 -0.75 -4.63
N ARG A 30 -35.50 -1.38 -4.26
CA ARG A 30 -35.59 -2.54 -3.36
C ARG A 30 -34.81 -3.75 -3.84
N THR A 31 -34.78 -3.96 -5.15
CA THR A 31 -34.05 -5.06 -5.76
C THR A 31 -32.56 -4.92 -5.47
N LYS A 32 -31.98 -5.92 -4.80
CA LYS A 32 -30.53 -6.00 -4.56
C LYS A 32 -29.77 -6.04 -5.90
N GLY A 33 -28.61 -5.40 -5.95
CA GLY A 33 -27.77 -5.32 -7.17
C GLY A 33 -28.21 -4.30 -8.23
N SER A 34 -29.27 -3.51 -8.02
CA SER A 34 -29.62 -2.42 -8.93
C SER A 34 -28.62 -1.26 -8.88
N ALA A 35 -28.27 -0.72 -10.06
CA ALA A 35 -27.43 0.46 -10.23
C ALA A 35 -28.12 1.82 -9.94
N PHE A 36 -29.41 1.84 -9.60
CA PHE A 36 -30.13 3.08 -9.31
C PHE A 36 -29.87 3.56 -7.88
N ALA A 37 -29.16 4.68 -7.75
CA ALA A 37 -28.90 5.36 -6.49
C ALA A 37 -28.92 6.88 -6.71
N LYS A 38 -29.84 7.59 -6.04
CA LYS A 38 -29.96 9.06 -6.12
C LYS A 38 -29.94 9.70 -4.74
N VAL A 39 -29.04 10.65 -4.50
CA VAL A 39 -29.00 11.42 -3.25
C VAL A 39 -29.79 12.73 -3.37
N HIS A 40 -30.50 13.05 -2.32
CA HIS A 40 -31.30 14.24 -2.14
C HIS A 40 -30.92 14.90 -0.81
N ARG A 41 -31.07 16.23 -0.70
CA ARG A 41 -31.21 16.87 0.62
C ARG A 41 -32.57 16.53 1.20
N ALA A 42 -32.68 16.44 2.52
CA ALA A 42 -33.95 16.19 3.21
C ALA A 42 -35.05 17.19 2.81
N THR A 43 -34.67 18.44 2.48
CA THR A 43 -35.57 19.51 2.05
C THR A 43 -35.95 19.47 0.57
N CYS A 44 -35.48 18.49 -0.20
CA CYS A 44 -35.73 18.41 -1.64
C CYS A 44 -37.20 18.10 -1.96
N SER A 45 -37.87 19.01 -2.68
CA SER A 45 -39.29 18.86 -3.05
C SER A 45 -39.64 17.55 -3.77
N HIS A 46 -38.72 16.97 -4.55
CA HIS A 46 -38.91 15.66 -5.20
C HIS A 46 -39.12 14.49 -4.24
N ILE A 47 -38.74 14.64 -2.97
CA ILE A 47 -38.82 13.58 -1.95
C ILE A 47 -39.55 14.00 -0.67
N SER A 48 -40.02 15.25 -0.60
CA SER A 48 -40.72 15.82 0.54
C SER A 48 -42.10 16.41 0.20
N SER A 49 -42.41 16.64 -1.08
CA SER A 49 -43.71 17.19 -1.49
C SER A 49 -44.80 16.12 -1.52
N THR A 50 -45.77 16.21 -0.61
CA THR A 50 -46.92 15.30 -0.54
C THR A 50 -48.05 15.65 -1.51
N VAL A 51 -47.98 16.79 -2.20
CA VAL A 51 -49.02 17.25 -3.14
C VAL A 51 -49.17 16.26 -4.30
N GLY A 52 -50.34 15.62 -4.38
CA GLY A 52 -50.67 14.66 -5.46
C GLY A 52 -49.99 13.30 -5.33
N ILE A 53 -49.35 12.98 -4.20
CA ILE A 53 -48.70 11.69 -3.96
C ILE A 53 -49.63 10.80 -3.12
N PRO A 54 -50.02 9.61 -3.61
CA PRO A 54 -50.79 8.64 -2.83
C PRO A 54 -50.01 8.12 -1.62
N GLU A 55 -50.70 7.60 -0.61
CA GLU A 55 -50.10 6.95 0.55
C GLU A 55 -49.12 5.83 0.12
N GLY A 56 -47.92 5.83 0.71
CA GLY A 56 -46.84 4.92 0.35
C GLY A 56 -46.06 5.31 -0.91
N GLY A 57 -46.41 6.46 -1.53
CA GLY A 57 -45.77 6.95 -2.74
C GLY A 57 -44.26 7.16 -2.63
N PHE A 58 -43.70 7.30 -1.41
CA PHE A 58 -42.27 7.44 -1.20
C PHE A 58 -41.57 6.13 -0.86
N THR A 59 -42.14 5.34 0.04
CA THR A 59 -41.43 4.24 0.69
C THR A 59 -42.03 2.87 0.43
N THR A 60 -43.17 2.72 -0.26
CA THR A 60 -43.83 1.41 -0.50
C THR A 60 -43.79 0.95 -1.96
N ARG A 61 -43.30 1.80 -2.87
CA ARG A 61 -43.16 1.49 -4.32
C ARG A 61 -41.85 0.76 -4.61
N ALA A 62 -41.35 0.79 -5.85
CA ALA A 62 -40.10 0.11 -6.23
C ALA A 62 -38.84 0.59 -5.48
N ASP A 63 -38.92 1.78 -4.88
CA ASP A 63 -37.82 2.46 -4.19
C ASP A 63 -37.86 2.23 -2.67
N ILE A 64 -36.68 2.23 -2.04
CA ILE A 64 -36.47 2.46 -0.61
C ILE A 64 -35.79 3.81 -0.39
N LYS A 65 -36.01 4.38 0.80
CA LYS A 65 -35.30 5.60 1.25
C LYS A 65 -34.31 5.25 2.34
N VAL A 66 -33.14 5.85 2.31
CA VAL A 66 -32.15 5.73 3.38
C VAL A 66 -31.75 7.14 3.80
N GLY A 67 -31.96 7.50 5.07
CA GLY A 67 -31.62 8.80 5.63
C GLY A 67 -30.29 8.75 6.38
N ALA A 68 -29.45 9.78 6.22
CA ALA A 68 -28.20 9.92 6.98
C ALA A 68 -27.79 11.39 7.13
N ASN A 69 -27.01 11.70 8.16
CA ASN A 69 -26.55 13.06 8.43
C ASN A 69 -25.41 13.50 7.50
N ALA A 70 -24.59 12.55 7.05
CA ALA A 70 -23.55 12.76 6.05
C ALA A 70 -23.76 11.82 4.85
N VAL A 71 -23.20 12.15 3.68
CA VAL A 71 -23.38 11.32 2.47
C VAL A 71 -22.48 10.09 2.49
N GLU A 72 -21.35 10.21 3.18
CA GLU A 72 -20.36 9.16 3.42
C GLU A 72 -20.97 7.97 4.19
N ASP A 73 -21.94 8.25 5.07
CA ASP A 73 -22.66 7.24 5.84
C ASP A 73 -23.50 6.27 4.97
N PHE A 74 -23.73 6.60 3.69
CA PHE A 74 -24.38 5.69 2.74
C PHE A 74 -23.45 4.62 2.17
N VAL A 75 -22.13 4.76 2.32
CA VAL A 75 -21.15 3.81 1.79
C VAL A 75 -21.33 2.44 2.44
N ASP A 76 -21.43 2.39 3.77
CA ASP A 76 -21.65 1.14 4.52
C ASP A 76 -22.94 0.45 4.11
N PHE A 77 -24.01 1.25 3.91
CA PHE A 77 -25.29 0.75 3.43
C PHE A 77 -25.14 0.13 2.03
N LEU A 78 -24.46 0.80 1.10
CA LEU A 78 -24.31 0.31 -0.27
C LEU A 78 -23.39 -0.91 -0.37
N VAL A 79 -22.28 -0.95 0.36
CA VAL A 79 -21.38 -2.11 0.43
C VAL A 79 -22.13 -3.35 0.93
N THR A 80 -22.99 -3.18 1.93
CA THR A 80 -23.71 -4.28 2.58
C THR A 80 -24.97 -4.70 1.79
N TYR A 81 -25.69 -3.73 1.22
CA TYR A 81 -27.01 -3.95 0.62
C TYR A 81 -26.96 -4.12 -0.91
N LYS A 82 -25.89 -3.68 -1.59
CA LYS A 82 -25.70 -3.76 -3.04
C LYS A 82 -24.37 -4.45 -3.35
N THR A 83 -24.41 -5.48 -4.21
CA THR A 83 -23.21 -5.90 -4.94
C THR A 83 -22.75 -4.71 -5.78
N ILE A 84 -21.57 -4.14 -5.49
CA ILE A 84 -21.08 -2.94 -6.19
C ILE A 84 -20.61 -3.35 -7.60
N ASP A 85 -21.56 -3.58 -8.49
CA ASP A 85 -21.38 -3.68 -9.93
C ASP A 85 -22.25 -2.60 -10.60
N GLY A 86 -21.71 -1.38 -10.74
CA GLY A 86 -22.04 -0.53 -11.90
C GLY A 86 -22.83 0.78 -11.74
N GLY A 87 -23.16 1.27 -10.55
CA GLY A 87 -23.90 2.54 -10.40
C GLY A 87 -23.54 3.31 -9.14
N GLY A 88 -22.80 4.42 -9.26
CA GLY A 88 -22.54 5.33 -8.15
C GLY A 88 -23.80 6.09 -7.69
N ILE A 89 -23.69 6.82 -6.59
CA ILE A 89 -24.76 7.69 -6.09
C ILE A 89 -24.76 9.00 -6.88
N ALA A 90 -25.86 9.33 -7.57
CA ALA A 90 -25.99 10.59 -8.30
C ALA A 90 -26.81 11.62 -7.51
N PRO A 91 -26.41 12.91 -7.40
CA PRO A 91 -27.26 13.91 -6.79
C PRO A 91 -28.50 14.18 -7.66
N CYS A 92 -29.63 14.44 -7.00
CA CYS A 92 -30.83 14.95 -7.65
C CYS A 92 -30.52 16.25 -8.41
N LYS A 93 -31.13 16.42 -9.60
CA LYS A 93 -30.94 17.62 -10.43
C LYS A 93 -31.22 18.93 -9.67
N SER A 94 -32.27 18.96 -8.85
CA SER A 94 -32.60 20.14 -8.04
C SER A 94 -31.66 20.37 -6.86
N CYS A 95 -31.03 19.31 -6.34
CA CYS A 95 -30.10 19.40 -5.22
C CYS A 95 -28.68 19.79 -5.69
N ARG A 96 -28.35 19.52 -6.94
CA ARG A 96 -27.00 19.71 -7.51
C ARG A 96 -26.45 21.13 -7.38
N ALA A 97 -27.30 22.16 -7.36
CA ALA A 97 -26.87 23.57 -7.32
C ALA A 97 -26.57 24.09 -5.91
N THR A 98 -27.07 23.42 -4.87
CA THR A 98 -27.00 23.87 -3.46
C THR A 98 -26.29 22.87 -2.56
N THR A 99 -25.87 21.74 -3.11
CA THR A 99 -25.00 20.77 -2.46
C THR A 99 -23.60 21.12 -2.93
N GLU A 100 -22.66 21.41 -2.02
CA GLU A 100 -21.25 21.39 -2.38
C GLU A 100 -21.01 20.12 -3.19
N VAL A 101 -20.31 20.23 -4.31
CA VAL A 101 -20.14 19.09 -5.23
C VAL A 101 -19.39 18.00 -4.47
N ILE A 102 -20.13 17.05 -3.91
CA ILE A 102 -19.58 15.89 -3.23
C ILE A 102 -18.96 15.03 -4.33
N PRO A 103 -17.63 14.94 -4.43
CA PRO A 103 -16.99 14.16 -5.48
C PRO A 103 -17.13 12.69 -5.09
N TRP A 104 -18.15 12.01 -5.60
CA TRP A 104 -18.18 10.55 -5.59
C TRP A 104 -18.26 10.02 -7.01
N HIS A 105 -17.29 9.18 -7.36
CA HIS A 105 -17.04 8.68 -8.70
C HIS A 105 -17.18 7.14 -8.71
N ARG A 106 -17.74 6.58 -9.81
CA ARG A 106 -17.88 5.13 -10.07
C ARG A 106 -16.55 4.36 -9.85
N PRO A 107 -16.56 3.16 -9.27
CA PRO A 107 -15.64 2.13 -9.71
C PRO A 107 -16.02 1.75 -11.16
N GLY A 108 -15.17 2.10 -12.13
CA GLY A 108 -15.32 1.68 -13.54
C GLY A 108 -15.69 2.78 -14.56
N THR A 109 -16.03 4.00 -14.12
CA THR A 109 -15.90 5.22 -14.93
C THR A 109 -15.87 6.40 -13.98
N LEU A 110 -14.81 6.44 -13.16
CA LEU A 110 -14.28 7.71 -12.70
C LEU A 110 -14.10 8.55 -13.97
N SER A 111 -14.70 9.74 -14.07
CA SER A 111 -14.12 10.73 -14.98
C SER A 111 -12.64 10.76 -14.65
N ARG A 112 -11.73 10.56 -15.62
CA ARG A 112 -10.28 10.38 -15.41
C ARG A 112 -9.81 11.25 -14.23
N LYS A 113 -9.74 10.67 -13.03
CA LYS A 113 -9.22 11.37 -11.85
C LYS A 113 -7.73 11.49 -12.15
N PRO A 114 -7.22 12.69 -12.47
CA PRO A 114 -5.80 12.84 -12.75
C PRO A 114 -5.03 12.33 -11.53
N TRP A 115 -3.93 11.64 -11.78
CA TRP A 115 -3.05 11.22 -10.69
C TRP A 115 -2.41 12.45 -10.06
N THR A 116 -2.48 12.56 -8.75
CA THR A 116 -1.77 13.62 -8.01
C THR A 116 -0.36 13.16 -7.67
N ARG A 117 0.48 14.12 -7.28
CA ARG A 117 1.83 13.82 -6.78
C ARG A 117 1.79 12.90 -5.56
N GLU A 118 0.95 13.20 -4.58
CA GLU A 118 0.83 12.43 -3.33
C GLU A 118 0.40 10.99 -3.60
N GLU A 119 -0.58 10.80 -4.49
CA GLU A 119 -1.02 9.47 -4.90
C GLU A 119 0.12 8.68 -5.57
N LEU A 120 0.96 9.33 -6.39
CA LEU A 120 2.12 8.68 -7.00
C LEU A 120 3.20 8.33 -5.98
N LEU A 121 3.42 9.16 -4.96
CA LEU A 121 4.35 8.83 -3.87
C LEU A 121 3.88 7.62 -3.08
N VAL A 122 2.58 7.54 -2.75
CA VAL A 122 1.97 6.35 -2.14
C VAL A 122 2.21 5.11 -3.00
N LEU A 123 1.99 5.20 -4.32
CA LEU A 123 2.21 4.07 -5.23
C LEU A 123 3.69 3.70 -5.36
N LEU A 124 4.63 4.65 -5.32
CA LEU A 124 6.05 4.35 -5.32
C LEU A 124 6.50 3.67 -4.02
N THR A 125 5.93 4.07 -2.88
CA THR A 125 6.14 3.35 -1.61
C THR A 125 5.63 1.91 -1.70
N LEU A 126 4.47 1.67 -2.30
CA LEU A 126 3.96 0.30 -2.52
C LEU A 126 4.77 -0.47 -3.56
N TYR A 127 5.25 0.20 -4.62
CA TYR A 127 6.10 -0.40 -5.65
C TYR A 127 7.35 -1.05 -5.06
N GLU A 128 8.00 -0.37 -4.11
CA GLU A 128 9.20 -0.84 -3.41
C GLU A 128 8.92 -1.96 -2.40
N LYS A 129 7.66 -2.09 -1.94
CA LYS A 129 7.25 -3.10 -0.95
C LYS A 129 6.54 -4.31 -1.55
N ILE A 130 5.94 -4.20 -2.72
CA ILE A 130 5.18 -5.26 -3.36
C ILE A 130 5.96 -5.79 -4.56
N PRO A 131 6.26 -7.09 -4.64
CA PRO A 131 6.98 -7.65 -5.79
C PRO A 131 6.25 -7.38 -7.11
N PHE A 132 7.00 -7.09 -8.19
CA PHE A 132 6.45 -6.74 -9.51
C PHE A 132 5.35 -7.69 -10.01
N GLY A 133 5.51 -9.00 -9.82
CA GLY A 133 4.52 -10.02 -10.23
C GLY A 133 3.20 -10.00 -9.44
N LYS A 134 3.04 -9.09 -8.48
CA LYS A 134 1.89 -8.99 -7.57
C LYS A 134 1.09 -7.71 -7.77
N PHE A 135 1.39 -6.92 -8.80
CA PHE A 135 0.59 -5.76 -9.22
C PHE A 135 -0.69 -6.21 -9.94
N ASP A 136 -1.56 -6.90 -9.22
CA ASP A 136 -2.81 -7.44 -9.74
C ASP A 136 -4.01 -6.83 -9.02
N GLN A 137 -5.12 -6.65 -9.73
CA GLN A 137 -6.35 -6.07 -9.17
C GLN A 137 -7.00 -6.92 -8.08
N SER A 138 -6.64 -8.20 -7.98
CA SER A 138 -7.06 -9.12 -6.91
C SER A 138 -6.15 -9.08 -5.68
N ASN A 139 -5.03 -8.35 -5.72
CA ASN A 139 -4.15 -8.22 -4.57
C ASN A 139 -4.87 -7.46 -3.42
N PRO A 140 -5.01 -8.06 -2.22
CA PRO A 140 -5.72 -7.44 -1.11
C PRO A 140 -5.19 -6.05 -0.72
N VAL A 141 -3.86 -5.87 -0.71
CA VAL A 141 -3.20 -4.59 -0.40
C VAL A 141 -3.63 -3.51 -1.40
N LEU A 142 -3.66 -3.86 -2.69
CA LEU A 142 -4.06 -2.91 -3.73
C LEU A 142 -5.56 -2.61 -3.71
N ILE A 143 -6.39 -3.57 -3.29
CA ILE A 143 -7.83 -3.37 -3.11
C ILE A 143 -8.08 -2.35 -2.00
N GLU A 144 -7.44 -2.52 -0.84
CA GLU A 144 -7.59 -1.65 0.31
C GLU A 144 -7.11 -0.22 0.01
N VAL A 145 -5.89 -0.08 -0.53
CA VAL A 145 -5.34 1.23 -0.87
C VAL A 145 -6.18 1.92 -1.96
N ALA A 146 -6.64 1.19 -2.98
CA ALA A 146 -7.49 1.77 -4.01
C ALA A 146 -8.80 2.33 -3.44
N ALA A 147 -9.41 1.63 -2.48
CA ALA A 147 -10.62 2.10 -1.81
C ALA A 147 -10.39 3.43 -1.09
N CYS A 148 -9.32 3.54 -0.30
CA CYS A 148 -8.98 4.78 0.40
C CYS A 148 -8.64 5.94 -0.56
N MET A 149 -8.02 5.65 -1.72
CA MET A 149 -7.73 6.67 -2.74
C MET A 149 -8.94 7.07 -3.60
N LEU A 150 -10.10 6.41 -3.40
CA LEU A 150 -11.28 6.54 -4.26
C LEU A 150 -10.96 6.18 -5.73
N ARG A 151 -10.22 5.08 -5.94
CA ARG A 151 -9.83 4.53 -7.25
C ARG A 151 -10.26 3.07 -7.37
N THR A 152 -10.19 2.50 -8.58
CA THR A 152 -10.38 1.05 -8.74
C THR A 152 -9.07 0.29 -8.51
N PRO A 153 -9.12 -0.95 -7.99
CA PRO A 153 -7.93 -1.79 -7.84
C PRO A 153 -7.18 -1.97 -9.17
N GLY A 154 -7.92 -2.19 -10.26
CA GLY A 154 -7.33 -2.27 -11.61
C GLY A 154 -6.63 -1.00 -12.06
N SER A 155 -7.12 0.20 -11.68
CA SER A 155 -6.43 1.45 -11.99
C SER A 155 -5.12 1.59 -11.20
N VAL A 156 -5.08 1.14 -9.95
CA VAL A 156 -3.88 1.15 -9.11
C VAL A 156 -2.85 0.14 -9.63
N ALA A 157 -3.28 -1.10 -9.88
CA ALA A 157 -2.43 -2.16 -10.45
C ALA A 157 -1.83 -1.76 -11.80
N MET A 158 -2.63 -1.20 -12.71
CA MET A 158 -2.15 -0.68 -13.98
C MET A 158 -1.16 0.47 -13.80
N LYS A 159 -1.38 1.33 -12.79
CA LYS A 159 -0.48 2.45 -12.51
C LYS A 159 0.87 1.98 -11.98
N LEU A 160 0.89 1.02 -11.07
CA LEU A 160 2.13 0.36 -10.61
C LEU A 160 2.86 -0.30 -11.78
N SER A 161 2.14 -0.97 -12.67
CA SER A 161 2.71 -1.58 -13.89
C SER A 161 3.27 -0.56 -14.88
N ASN A 162 2.72 0.66 -14.93
CA ASN A 162 3.27 1.77 -15.70
C ASN A 162 4.52 2.36 -15.04
N LEU A 163 4.58 2.46 -13.70
CA LEU A 163 5.79 2.89 -13.00
C LEU A 163 6.92 1.86 -13.19
N ALA A 164 6.60 0.57 -13.11
CA ALA A 164 7.53 -0.52 -13.32
C ALA A 164 8.23 -0.49 -14.69
N SER A 165 7.60 0.08 -15.72
CA SER A 165 8.25 0.19 -17.04
C SER A 165 9.34 1.27 -17.09
N LEU A 166 9.45 2.09 -16.05
CA LEU A 166 10.53 3.07 -15.87
C LEU A 166 11.74 2.46 -15.11
N ASP A 167 11.60 1.25 -14.56
CA ASP A 167 12.65 0.59 -13.80
C ASP A 167 13.70 -0.05 -14.73
N ALA A 168 14.89 0.54 -14.74
CA ALA A 168 16.03 0.06 -15.50
C ALA A 168 16.48 -1.35 -15.10
N SER A 169 16.31 -1.74 -13.82
CA SER A 169 16.69 -3.07 -13.33
C SER A 169 15.77 -4.16 -13.89
N LEU A 170 14.47 -3.89 -14.00
CA LEU A 170 13.51 -4.79 -14.66
C LEU A 170 13.80 -4.88 -16.16
N ALA A 171 14.06 -3.74 -16.81
CA ALA A 171 14.40 -3.71 -18.24
C ALA A 171 15.69 -4.49 -18.56
N ALA A 172 16.73 -4.36 -17.75
CA ALA A 172 18.00 -5.10 -17.90
C ALA A 172 17.81 -6.63 -17.82
N ARG A 173 16.75 -7.09 -17.16
CA ARG A 173 16.37 -8.50 -17.03
C ARG A 173 15.39 -8.97 -18.11
N GLY A 174 15.10 -8.12 -19.10
CA GLY A 174 14.18 -8.42 -20.20
C GLY A 174 12.70 -8.38 -19.82
N ILE A 175 12.37 -7.90 -18.61
CA ILE A 175 10.98 -7.74 -18.16
C ILE A 175 10.41 -6.48 -18.79
N LYS A 176 9.32 -6.62 -19.54
CA LYS A 176 8.62 -5.50 -20.19
C LYS A 176 7.37 -5.13 -19.38
N GLY A 177 7.36 -3.93 -18.82
CA GLY A 177 6.17 -3.33 -18.20
C GLY A 177 5.20 -2.74 -19.23
N LEU A 178 4.15 -2.09 -18.74
CA LEU A 178 3.20 -1.38 -19.60
C LEU A 178 3.80 -0.08 -20.16
N THR A 179 3.44 0.29 -21.39
CA THR A 179 3.97 1.50 -22.05
C THR A 179 3.24 2.80 -21.70
N GLY A 180 2.31 2.75 -20.74
CA GLY A 180 1.37 3.83 -20.42
C GLY A 180 1.88 4.87 -19.42
N ALA A 181 3.17 4.88 -19.07
CA ALA A 181 3.74 5.87 -18.16
C ALA A 181 3.50 7.30 -18.67
N SER A 182 2.95 8.17 -17.83
CA SER A 182 2.68 9.58 -18.14
C SER A 182 3.92 10.47 -17.97
N ALA A 183 3.83 11.75 -18.37
CA ALA A 183 4.91 12.72 -18.12
C ALA A 183 5.12 12.95 -16.61
N LEU A 184 4.02 13.02 -15.84
CA LEU A 184 4.07 13.13 -14.39
C LEU A 184 4.71 11.88 -13.76
N ASP A 185 4.43 10.70 -14.31
CA ASP A 185 4.97 9.43 -13.78
C ASP A 185 6.49 9.43 -13.88
N ARG A 186 7.04 9.86 -15.03
CA ARG A 186 8.49 9.99 -15.24
C ARG A 186 9.10 11.04 -14.32
N GLN A 187 8.47 12.20 -14.20
CA GLN A 187 8.94 13.27 -13.32
C GLN A 187 9.04 12.80 -11.86
N ILE A 188 7.95 12.22 -11.33
CA ILE A 188 7.93 11.77 -9.93
C ILE A 188 8.84 10.56 -9.72
N TRP A 189 8.95 9.65 -10.70
CA TRP A 189 9.90 8.54 -10.66
C TRP A 189 11.35 9.02 -10.52
N GLU A 190 11.80 9.92 -11.40
CA GLU A 190 13.16 10.47 -11.36
C GLU A 190 13.42 11.24 -10.06
N GLU A 191 12.44 12.01 -9.59
CA GLU A 191 12.55 12.75 -8.34
C GLU A 191 12.64 11.83 -7.13
N TYR A 192 11.78 10.82 -7.05
CA TYR A 192 11.72 9.84 -5.96
C TYR A 192 13.05 9.11 -5.79
N HIS A 193 13.64 8.60 -6.88
CA HIS A 193 14.89 7.86 -6.81
C HIS A 193 16.10 8.77 -6.54
N ARG A 194 16.05 10.04 -6.97
CA ARG A 194 17.09 11.04 -6.69
C ARG A 194 17.05 11.56 -5.25
N GLN A 195 15.86 11.68 -4.66
CA GLN A 195 15.63 12.21 -3.31
C GLN A 195 15.05 11.14 -2.39
N HIS A 196 15.54 9.91 -2.51
CA HIS A 196 14.94 8.73 -1.88
C HIS A 196 14.85 8.85 -0.35
N GLU A 197 15.90 9.39 0.27
CA GLU A 197 15.99 9.67 1.71
C GLU A 197 14.93 10.65 2.24
N GLU A 198 14.35 11.49 1.37
CA GLU A 198 13.28 12.42 1.72
C GLU A 198 11.91 11.85 1.33
N LEU A 199 11.80 11.35 0.10
CA LEU A 199 10.52 11.00 -0.49
C LEU A 199 10.00 9.63 -0.06
N ALA A 200 10.86 8.66 0.27
CA ALA A 200 10.40 7.37 0.81
C ALA A 200 9.74 7.54 2.20
N PRO A 201 10.33 8.24 3.18
CA PRO A 201 9.65 8.53 4.44
C PRO A 201 8.39 9.40 4.29
N GLN A 202 8.35 10.28 3.29
CA GLN A 202 7.15 11.07 2.97
C GLN A 202 6.02 10.17 2.41
N GLY A 203 6.34 9.26 1.49
CA GLY A 203 5.38 8.31 0.93
C GLY A 203 4.83 7.36 1.99
N GLU A 204 5.65 6.93 2.95
CA GLU A 204 5.18 6.19 4.14
C GLU A 204 4.20 7.00 4.97
N ALA A 205 4.50 8.28 5.24
CA ALA A 205 3.60 9.15 6.00
C ALA A 205 2.24 9.31 5.30
N LEU A 206 2.25 9.49 3.98
CA LEU A 206 1.04 9.58 3.17
C LEU A 206 0.25 8.26 3.16
N LEU A 207 0.92 7.12 3.07
CA LEU A 207 0.26 5.81 3.10
C LEU A 207 -0.34 5.51 4.49
N SER A 208 0.37 5.83 5.58
CA SER A 208 -0.15 5.69 6.94
C SER A 208 -1.36 6.58 7.20
N ASP A 209 -1.27 7.86 6.81
CA ASP A 209 -2.39 8.81 6.94
C ASP A 209 -3.61 8.36 6.13
N LEU A 210 -3.39 7.90 4.89
CA LEU A 210 -4.43 7.38 4.01
C LEU A 210 -5.20 6.19 4.62
N LEU A 211 -4.50 5.29 5.31
CA LEU A 211 -5.09 4.05 5.83
C LEU A 211 -5.63 4.19 7.25
N THR A 212 -5.07 5.12 8.05
CA THR A 212 -5.34 5.18 9.49
C THR A 212 -5.80 6.55 9.99
N GLY A 213 -5.64 7.60 9.19
CA GLY A 213 -5.79 8.99 9.62
C GLY A 213 -4.68 9.50 10.53
N ASP A 214 -3.57 8.74 10.66
CA ASP A 214 -2.40 9.08 11.45
C ASP A 214 -1.11 8.84 10.63
N ALA A 215 -0.49 9.94 10.19
CA ALA A 215 0.77 9.92 9.44
C ALA A 215 1.97 9.33 10.21
N ASP A 216 1.86 9.19 11.54
CA ASP A 216 2.88 8.62 12.41
C ASP A 216 2.58 7.16 12.81
N ALA A 217 1.45 6.60 12.38
CA ALA A 217 1.19 5.17 12.51
C ALA A 217 2.23 4.35 11.74
N ILE A 218 2.68 3.23 12.35
CA ILE A 218 3.54 2.27 11.66
C ILE A 218 2.63 1.23 11.02
N ILE A 219 2.70 1.13 9.70
CA ILE A 219 2.05 0.08 8.94
C ILE A 219 3.09 -0.89 8.41
N GLU A 220 2.79 -2.19 8.50
CA GLU A 220 3.53 -3.24 7.84
C GLU A 220 2.76 -3.69 6.60
N VAL A 221 3.39 -3.55 5.45
CA VAL A 221 2.84 -4.03 4.17
C VAL A 221 3.58 -5.30 3.80
N THR A 222 2.86 -6.41 3.73
CA THR A 222 3.34 -7.65 3.11
C THR A 222 2.83 -7.74 1.67
N THR A 223 3.04 -8.87 1.00
CA THR A 223 2.51 -9.08 -0.36
C THR A 223 0.98 -9.18 -0.38
N ASP A 224 0.37 -9.59 0.72
CA ASP A 224 -1.01 -10.05 0.81
C ASP A 224 -1.81 -9.42 1.96
N ALA A 225 -1.17 -8.62 2.83
CA ALA A 225 -1.82 -7.98 3.96
C ALA A 225 -1.22 -6.60 4.27
N ILE A 226 -2.01 -5.80 4.96
CA ILE A 226 -1.58 -4.58 5.63
C ILE A 226 -1.91 -4.72 7.11
N ASP A 227 -0.89 -4.58 7.96
CA ASP A 227 -1.05 -4.64 9.41
C ASP A 227 -0.66 -3.30 10.04
N VAL A 228 -1.53 -2.74 10.88
CA VAL A 228 -1.19 -1.55 11.67
C VAL A 228 -0.43 -2.00 12.92
N LEU A 229 0.88 -1.76 12.92
CA LEU A 229 1.74 -2.05 14.06
C LEU A 229 1.56 -0.97 15.12
N ARG A 230 0.94 -1.35 16.24
CA ARG A 230 0.89 -0.48 17.42
C ARG A 230 2.26 -0.50 18.08
N PRO A 231 2.96 0.64 18.18
CA PRO A 231 4.22 0.68 18.92
C PRO A 231 3.95 0.25 20.38
N PRO A 232 4.90 -0.43 21.04
CA PRO A 232 4.75 -0.79 22.44
C PRO A 232 4.54 0.48 23.28
N VAL A 233 3.50 0.47 24.10
CA VAL A 233 3.16 1.60 24.97
C VAL A 233 4.12 1.59 26.16
N GLY A 234 5.03 2.56 26.22
CA GLY A 234 6.00 2.70 27.31
C GLY A 234 6.99 3.83 27.04
N PRO A 235 7.65 4.36 28.09
CA PRO A 235 8.68 5.38 27.92
C PRO A 235 9.83 4.76 27.12
N THR A 236 9.96 5.16 25.85
CA THR A 236 11.14 4.85 25.05
C THR A 236 12.05 6.07 25.16
N GLU A 237 13.15 5.95 25.90
CA GLU A 237 14.07 7.07 26.21
C GLU A 237 14.81 7.62 24.97
N MET A 238 14.69 6.98 23.81
CA MET A 238 15.29 7.46 22.57
C MET A 238 14.30 8.26 21.72
N MET A 239 14.49 9.58 21.67
CA MET A 239 13.85 10.46 20.69
C MET A 239 14.47 10.22 19.30
N VAL A 240 13.96 9.23 18.56
CA VAL A 240 14.22 9.09 17.13
C VAL A 240 13.22 9.97 16.37
N SER A 241 13.66 10.72 15.36
CA SER A 241 12.75 11.53 14.55
C SER A 241 11.74 10.64 13.82
N ALA A 242 10.50 11.12 13.66
CA ALA A 242 9.46 10.37 12.94
C ALA A 242 9.90 9.98 11.52
N LYS A 243 10.65 10.87 10.85
CA LYS A 243 11.25 10.61 9.53
C LYS A 243 12.22 9.42 9.56
N ALA A 244 13.16 9.38 10.51
CA ALA A 244 14.13 8.29 10.61
C ALA A 244 13.46 6.95 10.91
N ARG A 245 12.44 6.95 11.79
CA ARG A 245 11.63 5.76 12.09
C ARG A 245 10.89 5.24 10.84
N ARG A 246 10.26 6.12 10.07
CA ARG A 246 9.59 5.77 8.81
C ARG A 246 10.57 5.21 7.79
N GLY A 247 11.73 5.85 7.62
CA GLY A 247 12.77 5.36 6.71
C GLY A 247 13.27 3.96 7.08
N GLN A 248 13.56 3.70 8.37
CA GLN A 248 14.00 2.37 8.81
C GLN A 248 12.91 1.31 8.59
N SER A 249 11.65 1.63 8.88
CA SER A 249 10.50 0.75 8.64
C SER A 249 10.35 0.44 7.15
N PHE A 250 10.43 1.47 6.30
CA PHE A 250 10.39 1.36 4.85
C PHE A 250 11.46 0.42 4.32
N PHE A 251 12.73 0.71 4.62
CA PHE A 251 13.87 -0.07 4.14
C PHE A 251 13.74 -1.53 4.56
N ARG A 252 13.39 -1.78 5.83
CA ARG A 252 13.17 -3.12 6.33
C ARG A 252 12.12 -3.88 5.51
N GLN A 253 10.95 -3.27 5.31
CA GLN A 253 9.86 -3.92 4.58
C GLN A 253 10.22 -4.17 3.12
N ALA A 254 10.79 -3.17 2.43
CA ALA A 254 11.19 -3.28 1.04
C ALA A 254 12.20 -4.42 0.83
N VAL A 255 13.25 -4.48 1.65
CA VAL A 255 14.25 -5.56 1.58
C VAL A 255 13.63 -6.91 1.90
N LEU A 256 12.91 -7.06 3.01
CA LEU A 256 12.35 -8.38 3.35
C LEU A 256 11.37 -8.89 2.28
N ASN A 257 10.54 -8.01 1.72
CA ASN A 257 9.58 -8.38 0.69
C ASN A 257 10.26 -8.74 -0.63
N ALA A 258 11.33 -8.04 -1.01
CA ALA A 258 12.13 -8.34 -2.21
C ALA A 258 12.73 -9.76 -2.18
N TYR A 259 13.01 -10.29 -1.00
CA TYR A 259 13.51 -11.67 -0.81
C TYR A 259 12.41 -12.67 -0.42
N GLY A 260 11.13 -12.33 -0.64
CA GLY A 260 10.00 -13.21 -0.34
C GLY A 260 9.84 -13.54 1.15
N SER A 261 10.26 -12.61 2.03
CA SER A 261 10.31 -12.78 3.48
C SER A 261 11.10 -14.03 3.92
N ARG A 262 12.23 -14.27 3.27
CA ARG A 262 13.14 -15.38 3.59
C ARG A 262 14.58 -14.91 3.72
N CYS A 263 15.33 -15.57 4.59
CA CYS A 263 16.78 -15.42 4.61
C CYS A 263 17.36 -15.88 3.27
N ALA A 264 18.09 -15.01 2.60
CA ALA A 264 18.68 -15.26 1.29
C ALA A 264 19.77 -16.34 1.30
N VAL A 265 20.35 -16.65 2.48
CA VAL A 265 21.34 -17.73 2.63
C VAL A 265 20.68 -19.06 2.99
N THR A 266 19.79 -19.06 3.98
CA THR A 266 19.28 -20.30 4.60
C THR A 266 17.84 -20.66 4.22
N GLY A 267 17.09 -19.77 3.58
CA GLY A 267 15.67 -19.95 3.26
C GLY A 267 14.71 -19.85 4.46
N LEU A 268 15.23 -19.52 5.66
CA LEU A 268 14.44 -19.36 6.88
C LEU A 268 13.33 -18.32 6.65
N SER A 269 12.08 -18.69 6.92
CA SER A 269 10.89 -17.90 6.56
C SER A 269 10.14 -17.31 7.74
N ILE A 270 10.71 -17.36 8.94
CA ILE A 270 10.13 -16.72 10.12
C ILE A 270 10.55 -15.27 10.09
N ARG A 271 9.64 -14.38 9.66
CA ARG A 271 9.90 -12.96 9.41
C ARG A 271 10.52 -12.21 10.60
N ASP A 272 10.11 -12.56 11.82
CA ASP A 272 10.63 -11.98 13.07
C ASP A 272 12.11 -12.28 13.32
N LEU A 273 12.63 -13.36 12.73
CA LEU A 273 14.05 -13.73 12.83
C LEU A 273 14.90 -13.16 11.68
N LEU A 274 14.28 -12.37 10.78
CA LEU A 274 14.95 -11.76 9.65
C LEU A 274 15.37 -10.33 9.95
N VAL A 275 16.52 -9.96 9.40
CA VAL A 275 17.11 -8.63 9.39
C VAL A 275 17.25 -8.18 7.94
N ALA A 276 16.90 -6.93 7.68
CA ALA A 276 17.26 -6.25 6.44
C ALA A 276 18.68 -5.71 6.65
N SER A 277 19.67 -6.51 6.27
CA SER A 277 21.09 -6.24 6.51
C SER A 277 21.61 -5.23 5.50
N HIS A 278 22.13 -4.10 5.94
CA HIS A 278 22.74 -3.08 5.08
C HIS A 278 24.10 -3.57 4.53
N ILE A 279 24.32 -3.43 3.23
CA ILE A 279 25.61 -3.76 2.61
C ILE A 279 26.63 -2.66 2.90
N ILE A 280 26.28 -1.42 2.54
CA ILE A 280 26.97 -0.23 3.00
C ILE A 280 26.27 0.24 4.27
N PRO A 281 26.96 0.26 5.43
CA PRO A 281 26.37 0.66 6.69
C PRO A 281 25.75 2.04 6.65
N TRP A 282 24.68 2.20 7.44
CA TRP A 282 23.92 3.44 7.56
C TRP A 282 24.76 4.71 7.73
N ASN A 283 25.87 4.65 8.47
CA ASN A 283 26.72 5.82 8.73
C ASN A 283 27.71 6.15 7.60
N ALA A 284 27.84 5.30 6.58
CA ALA A 284 28.88 5.40 5.56
C ALA A 284 28.39 5.92 4.19
N ALA A 285 27.09 5.88 3.92
CA ALA A 285 26.49 6.46 2.72
C ALA A 285 25.09 6.97 3.05
N GLU A 286 24.89 8.28 3.06
CA GLU A 286 23.61 8.89 3.42
C GLU A 286 22.60 8.76 2.28
N GLU A 287 23.06 8.89 1.04
CA GLU A 287 22.31 8.82 -0.20
C GLU A 287 21.78 7.41 -0.55
N HIS A 288 22.23 6.37 0.16
CA HIS A 288 21.92 4.97 -0.14
C HIS A 288 21.28 4.22 1.05
N ARG A 289 20.89 4.93 2.13
CA ARG A 289 20.38 4.27 3.34
C ARG A 289 19.06 3.58 3.12
N LEU A 290 18.21 4.17 2.29
CA LEU A 290 16.88 3.67 1.98
C LEU A 290 16.80 2.88 0.67
N ASP A 291 17.86 2.85 -0.15
CA ASP A 291 17.90 2.04 -1.38
C ASP A 291 17.78 0.54 -1.03
N PRO A 292 16.70 -0.16 -1.42
CA PRO A 292 16.54 -1.57 -1.05
C PRO A 292 17.59 -2.50 -1.65
N GLN A 293 18.26 -2.10 -2.74
CA GLN A 293 19.37 -2.86 -3.31
C GLN A 293 20.68 -2.70 -2.49
N ASN A 294 20.70 -1.81 -1.50
CA ASN A 294 21.70 -1.76 -0.42
C ASN A 294 21.34 -2.69 0.75
N GLY A 295 20.34 -3.57 0.59
CA GLY A 295 19.90 -4.50 1.61
C GLY A 295 19.94 -5.96 1.16
N ILE A 296 20.19 -6.85 2.11
CA ILE A 296 20.05 -8.30 1.94
C ILE A 296 19.19 -8.83 3.10
N ALA A 297 18.16 -9.61 2.80
CA ALA A 297 17.39 -10.29 3.83
C ALA A 297 18.19 -11.47 4.41
N LEU A 298 18.67 -11.34 5.64
CA LEU A 298 19.45 -12.36 6.34
C LEU A 298 18.75 -12.75 7.65
N ASN A 299 19.02 -13.95 8.18
CA ASN A 299 18.68 -14.23 9.57
C ASN A 299 19.70 -13.55 10.50
N ALA A 300 19.34 -13.35 11.77
CA ALA A 300 20.17 -12.62 12.74
C ALA A 300 21.63 -13.15 12.86
N LEU A 301 21.85 -14.45 12.73
CA LEU A 301 23.20 -15.04 12.78
C LEU A 301 24.05 -14.63 11.56
N HIS A 302 23.47 -14.72 10.37
CA HIS A 302 24.16 -14.39 9.12
C HIS A 302 24.34 -12.89 8.94
N ASP A 303 23.34 -12.10 9.34
CA ASP A 303 23.44 -10.65 9.44
C ASP A 303 24.64 -10.25 10.30
N LYS A 304 24.73 -10.78 11.53
CA LYS A 304 25.85 -10.46 12.42
C LYS A 304 27.20 -10.90 11.85
N ALA A 305 27.25 -12.04 11.15
CA ALA A 305 28.47 -12.50 10.51
C ALA A 305 28.89 -11.59 9.34
N PHE A 306 27.92 -11.14 8.54
CA PHE A 306 28.14 -10.24 7.41
C PHE A 306 28.63 -8.87 7.89
N ASP A 307 27.93 -8.26 8.84
CA ASP A 307 28.30 -6.98 9.48
C ASP A 307 29.73 -6.97 10.04
N ARG A 308 30.20 -8.13 10.51
CA ARG A 308 31.53 -8.29 11.11
C ARG A 308 32.60 -8.70 10.11
N GLY A 309 32.27 -8.78 8.82
CA GLY A 309 33.17 -9.21 7.77
C GLY A 309 33.59 -10.68 7.86
N LEU A 310 32.82 -11.51 8.59
CA LEU A 310 33.09 -12.95 8.68
C LEU A 310 32.63 -13.69 7.42
N ILE A 311 31.61 -13.14 6.74
CA ILE A 311 31.13 -13.59 5.43
C ILE A 311 30.97 -12.41 4.47
N THR A 312 30.97 -12.71 3.18
CA THR A 312 30.56 -11.79 2.11
C THR A 312 30.00 -12.58 0.92
N PHE A 313 29.74 -11.91 -0.20
CA PHE A 313 29.29 -12.54 -1.44
C PHE A 313 30.20 -12.15 -2.61
N ASP A 314 30.56 -13.12 -3.46
CA ASP A 314 31.38 -12.88 -4.66
C ASP A 314 30.58 -12.26 -5.82
N THR A 315 31.20 -12.15 -7.01
CA THR A 315 30.58 -11.58 -8.21
C THR A 315 29.42 -12.42 -8.76
N GLU A 316 29.36 -13.70 -8.39
CA GLU A 316 28.25 -14.61 -8.71
C GLU A 316 27.27 -14.75 -7.52
N LEU A 317 27.36 -13.83 -6.54
CA LEU A 317 26.56 -13.78 -5.32
C LEU A 317 26.69 -15.03 -4.44
N ARG A 318 27.78 -15.79 -4.56
CA ARG A 318 28.05 -16.97 -3.73
C ARG A 318 28.63 -16.56 -2.38
N LEU A 319 28.19 -17.23 -1.32
CA LEU A 319 28.68 -16.99 0.03
C LEU A 319 30.18 -17.31 0.13
N VAL A 320 30.97 -16.35 0.61
CA VAL A 320 32.40 -16.51 0.88
C VAL A 320 32.65 -16.34 2.37
N CYS A 321 33.26 -17.33 3.03
CA CYS A 321 33.66 -17.21 4.43
C CYS A 321 35.09 -16.66 4.54
N SER A 322 35.31 -15.74 5.47
CA SER A 322 36.63 -15.23 5.82
C SER A 322 37.53 -16.35 6.35
N LYS A 323 38.86 -16.16 6.29
CA LYS A 323 39.80 -17.10 6.89
C LYS A 323 39.53 -17.30 8.38
N ALA A 324 39.25 -16.23 9.12
CA ALA A 324 38.96 -16.29 10.54
C ALA A 324 37.77 -17.21 10.84
N LEU A 325 36.69 -17.14 10.06
CA LEU A 325 35.55 -18.04 10.22
C LEU A 325 35.87 -19.49 9.82
N ARG A 326 36.64 -19.69 8.74
CA ARG A 326 37.06 -21.03 8.27
C ARG A 326 37.90 -21.77 9.29
N ASP A 327 38.72 -21.07 10.07
CA ASP A 327 39.55 -21.67 11.13
C ASP A 327 38.67 -22.32 12.25
N HIS A 328 37.37 -22.02 12.31
CA HIS A 328 36.40 -22.64 13.22
C HIS A 328 35.53 -23.76 12.60
N PHE A 329 35.77 -24.17 11.36
CA PHE A 329 34.93 -25.17 10.68
C PHE A 329 34.96 -26.59 11.26
N ALA A 330 35.88 -26.87 12.20
CA ALA A 330 35.87 -28.11 12.96
C ALA A 330 34.71 -28.18 13.98
N ASP A 331 34.19 -27.02 14.41
CA ASP A 331 33.00 -26.95 15.24
C ASP A 331 31.74 -27.32 14.42
N ALA A 332 30.93 -28.23 14.96
CA ALA A 332 29.77 -28.77 14.25
C ALA A 332 28.71 -27.69 13.94
N THR A 333 28.48 -26.76 14.88
CA THR A 333 27.49 -25.69 14.73
C THR A 333 27.96 -24.66 13.71
N VAL A 334 29.23 -24.26 13.75
CA VAL A 334 29.82 -23.37 12.73
C VAL A 334 29.76 -24.01 11.35
N SER A 335 30.09 -25.29 11.24
CA SER A 335 30.03 -26.03 9.98
C SER A 335 28.60 -26.10 9.42
N GLN A 336 27.61 -26.40 10.28
CA GLN A 336 26.20 -26.46 9.90
C GLN A 336 25.68 -25.11 9.40
N HIS A 337 26.06 -24.00 10.04
CA HIS A 337 25.52 -22.68 9.70
C HIS A 337 26.30 -21.91 8.65
N PHE A 338 27.59 -22.18 8.43
CA PHE A 338 28.41 -21.42 7.48
C PHE A 338 29.02 -22.29 6.39
N LYS A 339 29.79 -23.33 6.76
CA LYS A 339 30.45 -24.22 5.79
C LYS A 339 29.46 -24.87 4.83
N THR A 340 28.28 -25.24 5.32
CA THR A 340 27.20 -25.85 4.53
C THR A 340 26.67 -24.92 3.42
N TYR A 341 26.83 -23.60 3.57
CA TYR A 341 26.34 -22.60 2.62
C TYR A 341 27.46 -21.95 1.80
N GLU A 342 28.72 -22.14 2.18
CA GLU A 342 29.86 -21.59 1.43
C GLU A 342 29.82 -22.04 -0.03
N GLY A 343 30.03 -21.09 -0.95
CA GLY A 343 29.96 -21.31 -2.40
C GLY A 343 28.54 -21.38 -2.98
N LYS A 344 27.48 -21.35 -2.16
CA LYS A 344 26.10 -21.30 -2.66
C LYS A 344 25.68 -19.85 -2.94
N PRO A 345 24.98 -19.58 -4.07
CA PRO A 345 24.48 -18.25 -4.37
C PRO A 345 23.36 -17.84 -3.42
N LEU A 346 23.19 -16.53 -3.23
CA LEU A 346 22.00 -15.96 -2.60
C LEU A 346 20.73 -16.46 -3.30
N ALA A 347 19.74 -16.88 -2.53
CA ALA A 347 18.40 -17.18 -3.00
C ALA A 347 17.62 -15.87 -3.19
N ILE A 348 17.58 -15.38 -4.43
CA ILE A 348 16.88 -14.15 -4.83
C ILE A 348 15.70 -14.55 -5.74
N PRO A 349 14.47 -14.11 -5.45
CA PRO A 349 13.33 -14.32 -6.34
C PRO A 349 13.61 -13.82 -7.75
N ALA A 350 13.10 -14.52 -8.76
CA ALA A 350 13.41 -14.24 -10.16
C ALA A 350 12.93 -12.85 -10.60
N GLU A 351 11.97 -12.26 -9.90
CA GLU A 351 11.39 -10.93 -10.08
C GLU A 351 12.17 -9.80 -9.36
N ALA A 352 13.01 -10.11 -8.37
CA ALA A 352 13.75 -9.11 -7.60
C ALA A 352 15.08 -8.71 -8.28
N ALA A 353 15.48 -7.44 -8.12
CA ALA A 353 16.75 -6.94 -8.66
C ALA A 353 17.98 -7.51 -7.93
N GLY A 354 17.84 -7.81 -6.64
CA GLY A 354 18.95 -8.22 -5.78
C GLY A 354 19.85 -7.05 -5.37
N PRO A 355 20.99 -7.34 -4.74
CA PRO A 355 21.91 -6.30 -4.27
C PRO A 355 22.73 -5.71 -5.43
N LYS A 356 23.01 -4.40 -5.40
CA LYS A 356 23.90 -3.79 -6.41
C LYS A 356 25.32 -4.31 -6.26
N ALA A 357 25.96 -4.61 -7.39
CA ALA A 357 27.32 -5.15 -7.44
C ALA A 357 28.34 -4.20 -6.78
N GLU A 358 28.21 -2.90 -6.98
CA GLU A 358 29.07 -1.85 -6.41
C GLU A 358 29.01 -1.80 -4.87
N TYR A 359 27.84 -2.07 -4.28
CA TYR A 359 27.71 -2.11 -2.82
C TYR A 359 28.41 -3.35 -2.24
N LEU A 360 28.25 -4.51 -2.88
CA LEU A 360 28.96 -5.72 -2.47
C LEU A 360 30.48 -5.58 -2.68
N GLU A 361 30.91 -4.93 -3.75
CA GLU A 361 32.31 -4.59 -3.97
C GLU A 361 32.86 -3.72 -2.84
N TRP A 362 32.13 -2.67 -2.45
CA TRP A 362 32.49 -1.86 -1.29
C TRP A 362 32.66 -2.70 -0.02
N HIS A 363 31.72 -3.61 0.26
CA HIS A 363 31.79 -4.48 1.44
C HIS A 363 33.01 -5.42 1.39
N ARG A 364 33.27 -6.05 0.24
CA ARG A 364 34.44 -6.91 0.03
C ARG A 364 35.74 -6.13 0.26
N ASN A 365 35.85 -4.92 -0.29
CA ASN A 365 37.01 -4.06 -0.14
C ASN A 365 37.23 -3.62 1.30
N LYS A 366 36.16 -3.22 2.01
CA LYS A 366 36.23 -2.83 3.42
C LYS A 366 36.77 -3.93 4.32
N TYR A 367 36.38 -5.18 4.09
CA TYR A 367 36.78 -6.33 4.92
C TYR A 367 37.92 -7.17 4.32
N GLY A 368 38.51 -6.74 3.20
CA GLY A 368 39.70 -7.37 2.61
C GLY A 368 39.44 -8.74 1.97
N PHE A 369 38.23 -8.99 1.46
CA PHE A 369 37.95 -10.19 0.66
C PHE A 369 38.54 -10.03 -0.74
N LYS A 370 39.35 -11.00 -1.17
CA LYS A 370 39.88 -11.08 -2.54
C LYS A 370 38.86 -11.82 -3.41
N THR A 371 38.45 -11.21 -4.51
CA THR A 371 37.59 -11.80 -5.55
C THR A 371 38.30 -12.91 -6.29
#